data_AF-A0A431IHZ0-F1
#
_entry.id   AF-A0A431IHZ0-F1
#
_cell.length_a   1.000
_cell.length_b   1.000
_cell.length_c   1.000
_cell.angle_alpha   90.00
_cell.angle_beta   90.00
_cell.angle_gamma   90.00
#
_symmetry.space_group_name_H-M   'P 1'
#
loop_
_entity.id
_entity.type
_entity.pdbx_description
1 polymer ?
#
loop_
_entity_poly.entity_id
_entity_poly.type
_entity_poly.pdbx_seq_one_letter_code
_entity_poly.pdbx_strand_id
1 'polypeptide(L)'
;MTGPKTNERPGVRAQHRHARMSATKARVVLDLIRGKSVAEARTILQFSERGAADVIIKVLDSAVANAANNNDIPPEELFVATAYADEGPTLKRWRPRARGRATRIRKRTCHITIIVGRYSVEEFDRIRARQAESGRATPDAASARARRVAGSKRRSGAAAEEAPAEDSTAEDSTVEDAPIDEAATDEATAEQAGDEAATDEVVSDAEAEAADDAAGADADADAADDSDGETEKKDED
;
A
#
# COMPACT_ATOMS: atom_id res chain seq x y z
N MET A 1 26.24 -13.35 -9.54
CA MET A 1 26.38 -11.87 -9.58
C MET A 1 25.84 -11.31 -8.28
N THR A 2 26.72 -10.82 -7.41
CA THR A 2 26.32 -10.09 -6.21
C THR A 2 25.90 -8.69 -6.68
N GLY A 3 24.59 -8.42 -6.70
CA GLY A 3 24.10 -7.06 -6.97
C GLY A 3 24.56 -6.08 -5.89
N PRO A 4 24.43 -4.75 -6.10
CA PRO A 4 24.73 -3.76 -5.07
C PRO A 4 23.98 -4.11 -3.79
N LYS A 5 24.66 -3.94 -2.64
CA LYS A 5 24.00 -4.17 -1.34
C LYS A 5 22.80 -3.24 -1.26
N THR A 6 21.75 -3.67 -0.59
CA THR A 6 20.49 -2.92 -0.65
C THR A 6 20.57 -1.52 -0.02
N ASN A 7 21.59 -1.26 0.79
CA ASN A 7 21.91 0.05 1.36
C ASN A 7 22.54 1.00 0.33
N GLU A 8 23.10 0.46 -0.74
CA GLU A 8 23.81 1.18 -1.81
C GLU A 8 22.91 1.37 -3.05
N ARG A 9 21.68 0.83 -3.03
CA ARG A 9 20.73 1.06 -4.12
C ARG A 9 20.18 2.49 -4.02
N PRO A 10 20.22 3.27 -5.11
CA PRO A 10 19.62 4.59 -5.13
C PRO A 10 18.10 4.45 -4.96
N GLY A 11 17.54 5.19 -4.00
CA GLY A 11 16.10 5.20 -3.72
C GLY A 11 15.76 5.49 -2.26
N VAL A 12 14.46 5.63 -2.00
CA VAL A 12 13.92 5.87 -0.66
C VAL A 12 13.53 4.54 -0.04
N ARG A 13 14.03 4.28 1.17
CA ARG A 13 13.86 3.01 1.87
C ARG A 13 12.80 3.13 2.97
N ALA A 14 11.94 2.13 3.07
CA ALA A 14 11.12 1.88 4.25
C ALA A 14 11.30 0.44 4.72
N GLN A 15 11.26 0.24 6.04
CA GLN A 15 11.47 -1.07 6.64
C GLN A 15 10.55 -1.29 7.84
N HIS A 16 9.94 -2.47 7.88
CA HIS A 16 9.25 -2.96 9.05
C HIS A 16 10.03 -4.12 9.68
N ARG A 17 10.38 -3.97 10.96
CA ARG A 17 11.22 -4.92 11.69
C ARG A 17 10.39 -5.83 12.60
N HIS A 18 10.84 -7.08 12.75
CA HIS A 18 10.23 -8.08 13.63
C HIS A 18 8.75 -8.40 13.31
N ALA A 19 8.40 -8.38 12.03
CA ALA A 19 7.08 -8.80 11.57
C ALA A 19 6.84 -10.26 12.00
N ARG A 20 5.70 -10.52 12.66
CA ARG A 20 5.35 -11.84 13.20
C ARG A 20 4.82 -12.80 12.12
N MET A 21 5.58 -12.93 11.03
CA MET A 21 5.29 -13.83 9.92
C MET A 21 6.58 -14.49 9.42
N SER A 22 6.42 -15.54 8.61
CA SER A 22 7.56 -16.19 7.95
C SER A 22 7.95 -15.40 6.70
N ALA A 23 9.25 -15.21 6.50
CA ALA A 23 9.79 -14.53 5.32
C ALA A 23 9.26 -15.12 4.00
N THR A 24 9.11 -16.44 3.89
CA THR A 24 8.57 -17.10 2.69
C THR A 24 7.17 -16.63 2.34
N LYS A 25 6.30 -16.40 3.34
CA LYS A 25 4.93 -15.89 3.11
C LYS A 25 4.94 -14.46 2.59
N ALA A 26 5.83 -13.62 3.12
CA ALA A 26 5.99 -12.25 2.65
C ALA A 26 6.57 -12.20 1.23
N ARG A 27 7.60 -13.01 0.93
CA ARG A 27 8.27 -13.03 -0.38
C ARG A 27 7.32 -13.25 -1.54
N VAL A 28 6.39 -14.20 -1.40
CA VAL A 28 5.38 -14.47 -2.45
C VAL A 28 4.60 -13.21 -2.83
N VAL A 29 4.26 -12.35 -1.86
CA VAL A 29 3.55 -11.10 -2.11
C VAL A 29 4.50 -10.01 -2.63
N LEU A 30 5.71 -9.93 -2.08
CA LEU A 30 6.71 -8.94 -2.50
C LEU A 30 7.17 -9.15 -3.96
N ASP A 31 7.20 -10.39 -4.42
CA ASP A 31 7.55 -10.72 -5.81
C ASP A 31 6.46 -10.23 -6.79
N LEU A 32 5.20 -10.09 -6.35
CA LEU A 32 4.11 -9.54 -7.17
C LEU A 32 4.24 -8.04 -7.41
N ILE A 33 4.83 -7.29 -6.49
CA ILE A 33 4.90 -5.82 -6.56
C ILE A 33 6.23 -5.31 -7.09
N ARG A 34 7.24 -6.17 -7.22
CA ARG A 34 8.58 -5.76 -7.67
C ARG A 34 8.52 -5.24 -9.11
N GLY A 35 9.08 -4.05 -9.34
CA GLY A 35 9.15 -3.42 -10.66
C GLY A 35 7.83 -2.79 -11.14
N LYS A 36 6.81 -2.71 -10.29
CA LYS A 36 5.53 -2.07 -10.62
C LYS A 36 5.50 -0.62 -10.13
N SER A 37 4.61 0.18 -10.75
CA SER A 37 4.31 1.52 -10.24
C SER A 37 3.69 1.43 -8.85
N VAL A 38 3.84 2.49 -8.05
CA VAL A 38 3.25 2.53 -6.70
C VAL A 38 1.73 2.35 -6.74
N ALA A 39 1.05 2.98 -7.71
CA ALA A 39 -0.39 2.85 -7.88
C ALA A 39 -0.82 1.40 -8.16
N GLU A 40 -0.16 0.73 -9.12
CA GLU A 40 -0.45 -0.67 -9.44
C GLU A 40 -0.12 -1.60 -8.27
N ALA A 41 1.01 -1.37 -7.59
CA ALA A 41 1.40 -2.14 -6.42
C ALA A 41 0.36 -2.04 -5.30
N ARG A 42 -0.16 -0.83 -5.03
CA ARG A 42 -1.22 -0.62 -4.03
C ARG A 42 -2.50 -1.39 -4.39
N THR A 43 -2.92 -1.35 -5.65
CA THR A 43 -4.08 -2.12 -6.13
C THR A 43 -3.87 -3.62 -5.94
N ILE A 44 -2.72 -4.15 -6.35
CA ILE A 44 -2.41 -5.60 -6.23
C ILE A 44 -2.45 -6.04 -4.77
N LEU A 45 -1.88 -5.23 -3.87
CA LEU A 45 -1.85 -5.56 -2.46
C LEU A 45 -3.25 -5.50 -1.84
N GLN A 46 -4.07 -4.50 -2.21
CA GLN A 46 -5.42 -4.33 -1.69
C GLN A 46 -6.35 -5.51 -2.04
N PHE A 47 -6.16 -6.11 -3.22
CA PHE A 47 -6.94 -7.26 -3.68
C PHE A 47 -6.22 -8.60 -3.47
N SER A 48 -5.13 -8.62 -2.70
CA SER A 48 -4.43 -9.86 -2.39
C SER A 48 -5.11 -10.60 -1.23
N GLU A 49 -5.48 -11.85 -1.44
CA GLU A 49 -6.06 -12.72 -0.40
C GLU A 49 -5.05 -13.11 0.70
N ARG A 50 -3.77 -12.80 0.53
CA ARG A 50 -2.70 -13.17 1.46
C ARG A 50 -2.63 -12.15 2.60
N GLY A 51 -2.83 -12.57 3.84
CA GLY A 51 -2.67 -11.69 5.02
C GLY A 51 -1.28 -11.09 5.26
N ALA A 52 -0.27 -11.41 4.43
CA ALA A 52 0.99 -10.65 4.41
C ALA A 52 0.84 -9.28 3.72
N ALA A 53 -0.16 -9.13 2.84
CA ALA A 53 -0.41 -7.91 2.08
C ALA A 53 -0.75 -6.73 3.00
N ASP A 54 -1.57 -6.92 4.02
CA ASP A 54 -1.95 -5.86 4.97
C ASP A 54 -0.75 -5.18 5.63
N VAL A 55 0.28 -5.96 5.96
CA VAL A 55 1.52 -5.43 6.54
C VAL A 55 2.35 -4.74 5.47
N ILE A 56 2.44 -5.32 4.27
CA ILE A 56 3.23 -4.79 3.16
C ILE A 56 2.65 -3.45 2.66
N ILE A 57 1.32 -3.29 2.62
CA ILE A 57 0.65 -2.02 2.26
C ILE A 57 1.15 -0.89 3.16
N LYS A 58 1.14 -1.11 4.48
CA LYS A 58 1.61 -0.10 5.43
C LYS A 58 3.07 0.29 5.22
N VAL A 59 3.92 -0.67 4.85
CA VAL A 59 5.33 -0.41 4.53
C VAL A 59 5.47 0.36 3.22
N LEU A 60 4.68 0.03 2.20
CA LEU A 60 4.66 0.76 0.94
C LEU A 60 4.20 2.20 1.14
N ASP A 61 3.14 2.41 1.91
CA ASP A 61 2.61 3.74 2.23
C ASP A 61 3.63 4.58 3.00
N SER A 62 4.35 3.96 3.94
CA SER A 62 5.47 4.61 4.62
C SER A 62 6.61 4.96 3.66
N ALA A 63 6.92 4.12 2.68
CA ALA A 63 7.95 4.42 1.67
C ALA A 63 7.55 5.63 0.80
N VAL A 64 6.28 5.69 0.40
CA VAL A 64 5.73 6.81 -0.38
C VAL A 64 5.73 8.10 0.44
N ALA A 65 5.30 8.04 1.70
CA ALA A 65 5.32 9.20 2.59
C ALA A 65 6.75 9.73 2.81
N ASN A 66 7.72 8.83 2.99
CA ASN A 66 9.13 9.23 3.10
C ASN A 66 9.65 9.88 1.81
N ALA A 67 9.23 9.38 0.65
CA ALA A 67 9.65 9.93 -0.63
C ALA A 67 9.03 11.31 -0.90
N ALA A 68 7.78 11.50 -0.49
CA ALA A 68 7.09 12.79 -0.60
C ALA A 68 7.69 13.83 0.35
N ASN A 69 7.91 13.47 1.62
CA ASN A 69 8.31 14.45 2.65
C ASN A 69 9.80 14.78 2.65
N ASN A 70 10.67 13.80 2.36
CA ASN A 70 12.12 14.01 2.48
C ASN A 70 12.79 14.35 1.14
N ASN A 71 12.19 13.91 0.02
CA ASN A 71 12.79 14.06 -1.31
C ASN A 71 11.90 14.86 -2.26
N ASP A 72 10.72 15.32 -1.82
CA ASP A 72 9.74 16.08 -2.60
C ASP A 72 9.34 15.39 -3.93
N ILE A 73 9.35 14.06 -3.95
CA ILE A 73 9.02 13.28 -5.15
C ILE A 73 7.52 12.95 -5.15
N PRO A 74 6.77 13.30 -6.21
CA PRO A 74 5.35 12.96 -6.29
C PRO A 74 5.15 11.45 -6.39
N PRO A 75 4.06 10.90 -5.81
CA PRO A 75 3.82 9.46 -5.74
C PRO A 75 3.61 8.80 -7.11
N GLU A 76 3.21 9.57 -8.12
CA GLU A 76 2.95 9.07 -9.47
C GLU A 76 4.24 8.71 -10.22
N GLU A 77 5.34 9.41 -9.92
CA GLU A 77 6.66 9.17 -10.53
C GLU A 77 7.44 8.03 -9.85
N LEU A 78 6.86 7.42 -8.81
CA LEU A 78 7.51 6.39 -8.02
C LEU A 78 7.19 4.98 -8.51
N PHE A 79 8.20 4.12 -8.39
CA PHE A 79 8.06 2.68 -8.62
C PHE A 79 8.80 1.87 -7.57
N VAL A 80 8.38 0.61 -7.42
CA VAL A 80 9.02 -0.33 -6.48
C VAL A 80 10.29 -0.87 -7.12
N ALA A 81 11.43 -0.25 -6.80
CA ALA A 81 12.75 -0.65 -7.30
C ALA A 81 13.17 -2.02 -6.75
N THR A 82 13.02 -2.23 -5.43
CA THR A 82 13.23 -3.54 -4.81
C THR A 82 12.31 -3.76 -3.63
N ALA A 83 11.90 -5.01 -3.46
CA ALA A 83 11.11 -5.46 -2.34
C ALA A 83 11.59 -6.85 -1.92
N TYR A 84 11.98 -7.00 -0.65
CA TYR A 84 12.50 -8.25 -0.11
C TYR A 84 12.16 -8.42 1.38
N ALA A 85 12.22 -9.66 1.83
CA ALA A 85 12.01 -10.03 3.22
C ALA A 85 13.14 -10.92 3.72
N ASP A 86 13.85 -10.41 4.74
CA ASP A 86 14.93 -11.11 5.42
C ASP A 86 14.38 -11.93 6.58
N GLU A 87 15.08 -13.02 6.91
CA GLU A 87 14.74 -13.79 8.09
C GLU A 87 15.09 -13.01 9.35
N GLY A 88 14.13 -12.91 10.27
CA GLY A 88 14.31 -12.29 11.56
C GLY A 88 14.62 -13.31 12.65
N PRO A 89 14.77 -12.85 13.91
CA PRO A 89 15.00 -13.74 15.04
C PRO A 89 13.86 -14.75 15.18
N THR A 90 14.23 -16.03 15.28
CA THR A 90 13.27 -17.13 15.42
C THR A 90 13.13 -17.53 16.88
N LEU A 91 11.93 -17.35 17.42
CA LEU A 91 11.59 -17.78 18.77
C LEU A 91 11.31 -19.29 18.80
N LYS A 92 11.83 -19.96 19.82
CA LYS A 92 11.67 -21.41 20.03
C LYS A 92 10.56 -21.65 21.07
N ARG A 93 9.63 -22.57 20.78
CA ARG A 93 8.61 -23.05 21.74
C ARG A 93 8.57 -24.58 21.68
N TRP A 94 8.45 -25.25 22.82
CA TRP A 94 8.39 -26.71 22.86
C TRP A 94 6.95 -27.19 22.83
N ARG A 95 6.68 -28.29 22.12
CA ARG A 95 5.39 -28.96 22.09
C ARG A 95 5.57 -30.45 22.44
N PRO A 96 4.82 -30.96 23.42
CA PRO A 96 4.85 -32.39 23.74
C PRO A 96 4.32 -33.22 22.56
N ARG A 97 4.90 -34.40 22.35
CA ARG A 97 4.53 -35.38 21.33
C ARG A 97 4.52 -36.78 21.96
N ALA A 98 4.02 -37.75 21.19
CA ALA A 98 3.90 -39.14 21.61
C ALA A 98 5.22 -39.73 22.13
N ARG A 99 5.11 -40.67 23.08
CA ARG A 99 6.25 -41.39 23.70
C ARG A 99 7.27 -40.47 24.39
N GLY A 100 6.80 -39.44 25.11
CA GLY A 100 7.67 -38.53 25.87
C GLY A 100 8.57 -37.62 25.03
N ARG A 101 8.36 -37.54 23.70
CA ARG A 101 9.20 -36.73 22.82
C ARG A 101 8.78 -35.26 22.87
N ALA A 102 9.75 -34.34 22.88
CA ALA A 102 9.49 -32.91 22.74
C ALA A 102 9.99 -32.41 21.37
N THR A 103 9.09 -31.82 20.58
CA THR A 103 9.46 -31.19 19.29
C THR A 103 9.38 -29.68 19.40
N ARG A 104 10.20 -28.98 18.61
CA ARG A 104 10.29 -27.53 18.65
C ARG A 104 9.40 -26.90 17.58
N ILE A 105 8.50 -26.01 18.00
CA ILE A 105 7.82 -25.06 17.12
C ILE A 105 8.71 -23.83 16.96
N ARG A 106 8.96 -23.45 15.71
CA ARG A 106 9.67 -22.21 15.37
C ARG A 106 8.65 -21.10 15.10
N LYS A 107 8.63 -20.07 15.93
CA LYS A 107 7.90 -18.82 15.70
C LYS A 107 8.85 -17.86 14.99
N ARG A 108 8.92 -18.02 13.67
CA ARG A 108 9.78 -17.20 12.79
C ARG A 108 9.22 -15.78 12.71
N THR A 109 10.12 -14.81 12.61
CA THR A 109 9.80 -13.42 12.27
C THR A 109 10.54 -13.04 11.00
N CYS A 110 10.21 -11.90 10.40
CA CYS A 110 10.95 -11.36 9.27
C CYS A 110 11.10 -9.84 9.36
N HIS A 111 12.04 -9.33 8.58
CA HIS A 111 12.20 -7.90 8.33
C HIS A 111 11.82 -7.64 6.88
N ILE A 112 10.84 -6.77 6.66
CA ILE A 112 10.37 -6.42 5.31
C ILE A 112 11.02 -5.11 4.92
N THR A 113 11.62 -5.03 3.74
CA THR A 113 12.20 -3.80 3.23
C THR A 113 11.72 -3.55 1.80
N ILE A 114 11.25 -2.33 1.59
CA ILE A 114 10.79 -1.82 0.31
C ILE A 114 11.63 -0.58 0.00
N ILE A 115 12.14 -0.53 -1.22
CA ILE A 115 12.83 0.65 -1.76
C ILE A 115 12.04 1.11 -2.96
N VAL A 116 11.63 2.37 -2.91
CA VAL A 116 11.00 3.06 -4.04
C VAL A 116 12.04 3.91 -4.76
N GLY A 117 11.98 3.87 -6.09
CA GLY A 117 12.81 4.68 -6.98
C GLY A 117 11.94 5.66 -7.76
N ARG A 118 12.57 6.70 -8.29
CA ARG A 118 11.95 7.63 -9.24
C ARG A 118 12.24 7.15 -10.67
N TYR A 119 11.23 7.17 -11.54
CA TYR A 119 11.47 6.93 -12.96
C TYR A 119 12.38 8.01 -13.56
N SER A 120 13.16 7.67 -14.60
CA SER A 120 13.74 8.72 -15.44
C SER A 120 12.63 9.44 -16.23
N VAL A 121 12.85 10.70 -16.60
CA VAL A 121 11.87 11.53 -17.32
C VAL A 121 11.40 10.81 -18.60
N GLU A 122 12.33 10.23 -19.36
CA GLU A 122 12.03 9.49 -20.58
C GLU A 122 11.23 8.19 -20.36
N GLU A 123 11.45 7.51 -19.24
CA GLU A 123 10.69 6.29 -18.89
C GLU A 123 9.28 6.64 -18.44
N PHE A 124 9.14 7.72 -17.67
CA PHE A 124 7.85 8.20 -17.20
C PHE A 124 6.93 8.55 -18.38
N ASP A 125 7.45 9.28 -19.37
CA ASP A 125 6.70 9.65 -20.57
C ASP A 125 6.29 8.41 -21.39
N ARG A 126 7.17 7.42 -21.51
CA ARG A 126 6.87 6.15 -22.21
C ARG A 126 5.76 5.36 -21.52
N ILE A 127 5.79 5.28 -20.19
CA ILE A 127 4.76 4.58 -19.41
C ILE A 127 3.42 5.30 -19.57
N ARG A 128 3.43 6.63 -19.48
CA ARG A 128 2.22 7.45 -19.65
C ARG A 128 1.64 7.35 -21.06
N ALA A 129 2.48 7.40 -22.09
CA ALA A 129 2.07 7.22 -23.49
C ALA A 129 1.48 5.83 -23.72
N ARG A 130 2.14 4.77 -23.22
CA ARG A 130 1.61 3.41 -23.28
C ARG A 130 0.28 3.29 -22.54
N GLN A 131 0.13 3.92 -21.38
CA GLN A 131 -1.13 3.93 -20.64
C GLN A 131 -2.24 4.62 -21.43
N ALA A 132 -1.95 5.76 -22.07
CA ALA A 132 -2.88 6.46 -22.95
C ALA A 132 -3.31 5.61 -24.15
N GLU A 133 -2.38 4.89 -24.79
CA GLU A 133 -2.65 3.97 -25.90
C GLU A 133 -3.43 2.73 -25.45
N SER A 134 -3.12 2.19 -24.28
CA SER A 134 -3.73 0.96 -23.77
C SER A 134 -5.20 1.12 -23.35
N GLY A 135 -5.74 2.34 -23.35
CA GLY A 135 -7.16 2.62 -23.12
C GLY A 135 -7.67 2.24 -21.72
N ARG A 136 -6.80 1.86 -20.79
CA ARG A 136 -7.18 1.61 -19.39
C ARG A 136 -7.42 2.95 -18.70
N ALA A 137 -8.69 3.33 -18.68
CA ALA A 137 -9.25 4.49 -17.99
C ALA A 137 -8.78 5.85 -18.55
N THR A 138 -9.17 6.17 -19.79
CA THR A 138 -9.44 7.58 -20.07
C THR A 138 -10.68 8.00 -19.26
N PRO A 139 -10.65 9.15 -18.56
CA PRO A 139 -11.85 9.72 -17.94
C PRO A 139 -12.97 9.91 -18.98
N ASP A 140 -12.60 10.10 -20.25
CA ASP A 140 -13.51 10.14 -21.39
C ASP A 140 -14.26 8.82 -21.63
N ALA A 141 -13.61 7.65 -21.53
CA ALA A 141 -14.28 6.36 -21.71
C ALA A 141 -15.29 6.04 -20.58
N ALA A 142 -14.97 6.43 -19.34
CA ALA A 142 -15.91 6.35 -18.21
C ALA A 142 -17.09 7.31 -18.41
N SER A 143 -16.84 8.54 -18.87
CA SER A 143 -17.88 9.51 -19.22
C SER A 143 -18.76 9.03 -20.37
N ALA A 144 -18.17 8.38 -21.38
CA ALA A 144 -18.87 7.82 -22.53
C ALA A 144 -19.73 6.60 -22.15
N ARG A 145 -19.29 5.81 -21.16
CA ARG A 145 -20.10 4.73 -20.58
C ARG A 145 -21.26 5.30 -19.75
N ALA A 146 -21.01 6.32 -18.93
CA ALA A 146 -22.04 7.01 -18.14
C ALA A 146 -23.09 7.68 -19.04
N ARG A 147 -22.68 8.34 -20.13
CA ARG A 147 -23.59 8.93 -21.14
C ARG A 147 -24.46 7.87 -21.82
N ARG A 148 -23.91 6.70 -22.15
CA ARG A 148 -24.68 5.58 -22.70
C ARG A 148 -25.70 5.01 -21.70
N VAL A 149 -25.31 4.84 -20.44
CA VAL A 149 -26.21 4.35 -19.37
C VAL A 149 -27.31 5.35 -19.04
N ALA A 150 -26.99 6.65 -19.03
CA ALA A 150 -27.99 7.72 -18.87
C ALA A 150 -28.95 7.77 -20.07
N GLY A 151 -28.44 7.58 -21.29
CA GLY A 151 -29.26 7.48 -22.50
C GLY A 151 -30.19 6.26 -22.50
N SER A 152 -29.70 5.09 -22.07
CA SER A 152 -30.54 3.88 -21.95
C SER A 152 -31.61 4.03 -20.88
N LYS A 153 -31.29 4.67 -19.75
CA LYS A 153 -32.25 4.89 -18.67
C LYS A 153 -33.32 5.94 -19.01
N ARG A 154 -32.97 6.95 -19.81
CA ARG A 154 -33.94 7.91 -20.38
C ARG A 154 -34.86 7.26 -21.41
N ARG A 155 -34.34 6.34 -22.23
CA ARG A 155 -35.14 5.59 -23.21
C ARG A 155 -36.08 4.57 -22.54
N SER A 156 -35.64 3.91 -21.47
CA SER A 156 -36.51 3.02 -20.69
C SER A 156 -37.54 3.78 -19.84
N GLY A 157 -37.21 4.97 -19.36
CA GLY A 157 -38.16 5.85 -18.66
C GLY A 157 -39.23 6.40 -19.60
N ALA A 158 -38.84 6.85 -20.80
CA ALA A 158 -39.79 7.31 -21.82
C ALA A 158 -40.68 6.17 -22.35
N ALA A 159 -40.17 4.94 -22.45
CA ALA A 159 -40.96 3.77 -22.84
C ALA A 159 -41.97 3.31 -21.76
N ALA A 160 -41.84 3.79 -20.51
CA ALA A 160 -42.80 3.54 -19.45
C ALA A 160 -43.90 4.63 -19.37
N GLU A 161 -43.75 5.74 -20.10
CA GLU A 161 -44.69 6.88 -20.10
C GLU A 161 -45.56 6.97 -21.37
N GLU A 162 -45.26 6.18 -22.41
CA GLU A 162 -46.08 6.05 -23.63
C GLU A 162 -46.58 4.60 -23.81
N ALA A 163 -47.68 4.25 -23.16
CA ALA A 163 -48.54 3.15 -23.60
C ALA A 163 -50.01 3.60 -23.50
N PRO A 164 -50.77 3.66 -24.61
CA PRO A 164 -52.21 3.86 -24.56
C PRO A 164 -52.89 2.54 -24.19
N ALA A 165 -53.84 2.60 -23.26
CA ALA A 165 -54.76 1.51 -22.97
C ALA A 165 -55.58 1.18 -24.23
N GLU A 166 -55.66 -0.09 -24.65
CA GLU A 166 -56.86 -0.77 -25.21
C GLU A 166 -56.71 -2.32 -25.11
N ASP A 167 -57.87 -2.96 -25.09
CA ASP A 167 -58.27 -4.30 -24.62
C ASP A 167 -57.87 -5.50 -25.51
N SER A 168 -57.59 -6.67 -24.89
CA SER A 168 -58.11 -7.99 -25.29
C SER A 168 -57.46 -9.15 -24.52
N THR A 169 -58.28 -9.72 -23.63
CA THR A 169 -58.48 -11.15 -23.33
C THR A 169 -57.59 -12.20 -24.02
N ALA A 170 -56.85 -12.96 -23.20
CA ALA A 170 -56.79 -14.43 -23.28
C ALA A 170 -56.30 -15.02 -21.95
N GLU A 171 -57.21 -15.76 -21.32
CA GLU A 171 -57.01 -16.72 -20.23
C GLU A 171 -56.02 -17.83 -20.67
N ASP A 172 -55.37 -18.65 -19.83
CA ASP A 172 -55.83 -19.32 -18.62
C ASP A 172 -54.62 -20.00 -17.91
N SER A 173 -54.85 -20.33 -16.64
CA SER A 173 -54.25 -21.34 -15.77
C SER A 173 -53.38 -20.84 -14.60
N THR A 174 -54.09 -20.34 -13.58
CA THR A 174 -54.15 -20.86 -12.19
C THR A 174 -52.90 -21.56 -11.63
N VAL A 175 -52.46 -21.31 -10.39
CA VAL A 175 -53.09 -21.82 -9.16
C VAL A 175 -52.64 -21.00 -7.91
N GLU A 176 -53.66 -20.63 -7.12
CA GLU A 176 -53.73 -20.37 -5.67
C GLU A 176 -53.07 -19.13 -5.04
N ASP A 177 -53.93 -18.16 -4.75
CA ASP A 177 -53.84 -17.25 -3.61
C ASP A 177 -54.93 -17.61 -2.60
N ALA A 178 -54.63 -17.52 -1.31
CA ALA A 178 -55.61 -17.23 -0.28
C ALA A 178 -54.95 -16.38 0.82
N PRO A 179 -55.60 -15.31 1.29
CA PRO A 179 -54.93 -14.18 1.92
C PRO A 179 -55.08 -14.18 3.45
N ILE A 180 -54.24 -13.37 4.10
CA ILE A 180 -54.53 -12.89 5.46
C ILE A 180 -54.40 -11.37 5.45
N ASP A 181 -55.54 -10.73 5.69
CA ASP A 181 -55.70 -9.35 6.14
C ASP A 181 -54.81 -9.07 7.36
N GLU A 182 -54.23 -7.88 7.44
CA GLU A 182 -54.79 -6.86 8.35
C GLU A 182 -54.22 -5.47 8.05
N ALA A 183 -55.16 -4.53 8.06
CA ALA A 183 -54.99 -3.10 7.92
C ALA A 183 -54.26 -2.47 9.12
N ALA A 184 -53.67 -1.29 8.88
CA ALA A 184 -53.90 -0.04 9.63
C ALA A 184 -52.68 0.91 9.41
N THR A 185 -52.89 2.04 8.72
CA THR A 185 -52.87 3.43 9.26
C THR A 185 -51.51 3.85 9.85
N ASP A 186 -50.94 5.02 9.66
CA ASP A 186 -51.33 6.28 9.04
C ASP A 186 -50.07 7.18 9.01
N GLU A 187 -50.23 8.34 8.39
CA GLU A 187 -49.49 9.58 8.64
C GLU A 187 -48.10 9.80 8.03
N ALA A 188 -48.15 10.61 6.97
CA ALA A 188 -47.14 11.58 6.59
C ALA A 188 -46.84 12.56 7.74
N THR A 189 -45.58 13.00 7.85
CA THR A 189 -45.21 14.42 8.03
C THR A 189 -43.74 14.60 7.65
N ALA A 190 -43.49 15.57 6.77
CA ALA A 190 -42.18 16.16 6.54
C ALA A 190 -41.98 17.32 7.52
N GLU A 191 -40.78 17.47 8.10
CA GLU A 191 -40.19 18.79 8.36
C GLU A 191 -38.67 18.70 8.57
N GLN A 192 -38.01 19.80 8.22
CA GLN A 192 -36.56 20.01 8.14
C GLN A 192 -35.93 20.47 9.46
N ALA A 193 -34.60 20.38 9.46
CA ALA A 193 -33.61 21.27 10.08
C ALA A 193 -33.01 20.89 11.44
N GLY A 194 -31.67 20.68 11.39
CA GLY A 194 -30.66 21.27 12.28
C GLY A 194 -30.60 20.80 13.72
N ASP A 195 -29.49 20.17 14.10
CA ASP A 195 -28.77 20.59 15.31
C ASP A 195 -27.29 20.20 15.25
N GLU A 196 -26.51 21.02 15.92
CA GLU A 196 -25.08 21.07 16.01
C GLU A 196 -24.48 19.92 16.84
N ALA A 197 -23.23 19.56 16.54
CA ALA A 197 -22.42 18.81 17.49
C ALA A 197 -21.05 19.47 17.57
N ALA A 198 -20.86 20.15 18.69
CA ALA A 198 -19.61 20.67 19.20
C ALA A 198 -18.48 19.62 19.15
N THR A 199 -17.28 20.07 18.78
CA THR A 199 -16.07 19.49 19.34
C THR A 199 -15.23 20.58 19.97
N ASP A 200 -14.80 20.18 21.15
CA ASP A 200 -14.15 20.87 22.25
C ASP A 200 -12.73 21.36 21.92
N GLU A 201 -12.29 22.30 22.75
CA GLU A 201 -11.05 23.05 22.70
C GLU A 201 -9.78 22.17 22.68
N VAL A 202 -8.74 22.61 21.96
CA VAL A 202 -7.38 22.53 22.48
C VAL A 202 -6.69 23.87 22.28
N VAL A 203 -6.47 24.50 23.43
CA VAL A 203 -5.71 25.70 23.74
C VAL A 203 -4.33 25.72 23.08
N SER A 204 -4.03 26.86 22.47
CA SER A 204 -2.69 27.38 22.27
C SER A 204 -2.06 27.72 23.61
N ASP A 205 -0.81 27.31 23.82
CA ASP A 205 0.09 28.08 24.67
C ASP A 205 1.46 28.16 23.98
N ALA A 206 1.96 29.38 23.93
CA ALA A 206 3.21 29.78 23.33
C ALA A 206 3.99 30.47 24.43
N GLU A 207 5.13 29.89 24.83
CA GLU A 207 6.21 30.65 25.45
C GLU A 207 7.56 30.22 24.88
N ALA A 208 8.41 31.23 24.75
CA ALA A 208 9.64 31.32 23.99
C ALA A 208 10.88 31.34 24.92
N GLU A 209 12.05 31.59 24.30
CA GLU A 209 13.34 32.00 24.90
C GLU A 209 14.19 30.85 25.51
N ALA A 210 15.51 30.74 25.38
CA ALA A 210 16.55 31.50 24.68
C ALA A 210 17.85 30.64 24.61
N ALA A 211 18.82 31.10 23.82
CA ALA A 211 20.15 30.55 23.57
C ALA A 211 21.15 30.71 24.75
N ASP A 212 22.21 29.88 24.74
CA ASP A 212 23.61 30.12 25.19
C ASP A 212 24.36 28.77 25.13
N ASP A 213 25.66 28.57 24.90
CA ASP A 213 26.76 29.21 24.17
C ASP A 213 27.94 28.19 24.28
N ALA A 214 29.04 28.43 23.55
CA ALA A 214 30.41 27.98 23.82
C ALA A 214 30.88 26.52 23.52
N ALA A 215 31.62 26.44 22.40
CA ALA A 215 33.07 26.15 22.31
C ALA A 215 33.67 24.81 22.80
N GLY A 216 34.53 24.23 21.95
CA GLY A 216 35.49 23.19 22.35
C GLY A 216 36.19 22.55 21.15
N ALA A 217 37.18 23.23 20.59
CA ALA A 217 38.17 22.65 19.69
C ALA A 217 39.15 21.79 20.51
N ASP A 218 39.47 20.59 20.05
CA ASP A 218 40.74 19.95 20.38
C ASP A 218 41.27 19.22 19.15
N ALA A 219 42.41 19.71 18.70
CA ALA A 219 43.31 19.05 17.78
C ALA A 219 44.23 18.18 18.62
N ASP A 220 44.29 16.87 18.32
CA ASP A 220 45.44 16.06 18.71
C ASP A 220 45.98 15.40 17.46
N ALA A 221 47.15 15.90 17.07
CA ALA A 221 48.10 15.21 16.24
C ALA A 221 48.74 14.12 17.09
N ASP A 222 48.74 12.87 16.61
CA ASP A 222 49.79 11.95 17.02
C ASP A 222 50.26 11.13 15.84
N ALA A 223 51.59 11.03 15.78
CA ALA A 223 52.38 10.50 14.70
C ALA A 223 52.79 9.06 15.04
N ALA A 224 52.67 8.14 14.09
CA ALA A 224 53.51 6.95 14.00
C ALA A 224 53.42 6.38 12.57
N ASP A 225 54.43 6.72 11.78
CA ASP A 225 54.79 6.09 10.52
C ASP A 225 55.56 4.80 10.86
N ASP A 226 54.94 3.63 10.67
CA ASP A 226 55.62 2.32 10.74
C ASP A 226 55.75 1.78 9.32
N SER A 227 56.92 2.02 8.73
CA SER A 227 57.35 1.49 7.43
C SER A 227 58.44 0.43 7.63
N ASP A 228 58.05 -0.78 8.03
CA ASP A 228 58.94 -1.95 7.99
C ASP A 228 59.00 -2.54 6.58
N GLY A 229 60.00 -2.08 5.81
CA GLY A 229 60.45 -2.69 4.57
C GLY A 229 61.74 -3.48 4.80
N GLU A 230 61.64 -4.80 4.95
CA GLU A 230 62.78 -5.73 5.00
C GLU A 230 63.62 -5.65 3.72
N THR A 231 64.91 -5.32 3.84
CA THR A 231 65.92 -5.59 2.82
C THR A 231 67.16 -6.26 3.42
N GLU A 232 67.54 -7.34 2.74
CA GLU A 232 68.87 -7.94 2.60
C GLU A 232 69.66 -8.41 3.84
N LYS A 233 69.85 -9.73 3.91
CA LYS A 233 71.11 -10.30 4.38
C LYS A 233 71.64 -11.33 3.37
N LYS A 234 72.59 -10.88 2.56
CA LYS A 234 73.71 -11.69 2.05
C LYS A 234 74.56 -12.10 3.25
N ASP A 235 75.03 -13.35 3.28
CA ASP A 235 76.40 -13.71 3.65
C ASP A 235 76.65 -15.20 3.29
N GLU A 236 77.78 -15.43 2.64
CA GLU A 236 78.39 -16.71 2.24
C GLU A 236 78.91 -17.49 3.45
N ASP A 237 78.74 -18.82 3.45
CA ASP A 237 79.79 -19.86 3.39
C ASP A 237 79.14 -21.27 3.36
#